data_AF-A0A661UWG9-F1
#
_entry.id   AF-A0A661UWG9-F1
#
_cell.length_a   1.000
_cell.length_b   1.000
_cell.length_c   1.000
_cell.angle_alpha   90.00
_cell.angle_beta   90.00
_cell.angle_gamma   90.00
#
_symmetry.space_group_name_H-M   'P 1'
#
loop_
_entity.id
_entity.type
_entity.pdbx_description
1 polymer ?
#
loop_
_entity_poly.entity_id
_entity_poly.type
_entity_poly.pdbx_seq_one_letter_code
_entity_poly.pdbx_strand_id
1 'polypeptide(L)'
;MEKIYILPEGEEIDLSNIKSIGELKSVRSKDFSNLGYWYFSIFFKDGTSIEIQEGYLYSNWDEVENKLKKIRNEILKSLLKTP
;
A
#
# COMPACT_ATOMS: atom_id res chain seq x y z
N MET A 1 -18.18 -13.70 6.31
CA MET A 1 -16.93 -14.31 5.86
C MET A 1 -15.87 -13.25 6.02
N GLU A 2 -14.87 -13.51 6.86
CA GLU A 2 -13.68 -12.66 6.91
C GLU A 2 -12.98 -12.75 5.56
N LYS A 3 -12.56 -11.60 5.03
CA LYS A 3 -11.91 -11.51 3.73
C LYS A 3 -10.51 -11.01 3.98
N ILE A 4 -9.58 -11.94 4.15
CA ILE A 4 -8.19 -11.61 4.47
C ILE A 4 -7.38 -11.43 3.18
N TYR A 5 -6.62 -10.35 3.10
CA TYR A 5 -5.52 -10.19 2.14
C TYR A 5 -4.20 -10.36 2.88
N ILE A 6 -3.31 -11.19 2.35
CA ILE A 6 -1.99 -11.42 2.92
C ILE A 6 -1.01 -10.57 2.12
N LEU A 7 -0.37 -9.61 2.78
CA LEU A 7 0.70 -8.81 2.19
C LEU A 7 1.88 -9.71 1.81
N PRO A 8 2.74 -9.29 0.85
CA PRO A 8 3.93 -10.05 0.50
C PRO A 8 4.86 -10.35 1.68
N GLU A 9 4.80 -9.53 2.73
CA GLU A 9 5.59 -9.64 3.96
C GLU A 9 4.94 -10.56 5.00
N GLY A 10 3.74 -11.09 4.72
CA GLY A 10 3.01 -12.02 5.58
C GLY A 10 1.98 -11.36 6.51
N GLU A 11 1.91 -10.03 6.55
CA GLU A 11 0.90 -9.31 7.34
C GLU A 11 -0.51 -9.50 6.75
N GLU A 12 -1.47 -9.80 7.63
CA GLU A 12 -2.86 -10.07 7.26
C GLU A 12 -3.72 -8.81 7.43
N ILE A 13 -4.51 -8.50 6.40
CA ILE A 13 -5.44 -7.37 6.39
C ILE A 13 -6.86 -7.90 6.24
N ASP A 14 -7.73 -7.67 7.23
CA ASP A 14 -9.17 -7.88 7.05
C ASP A 14 -9.77 -6.78 6.17
N LEU A 15 -10.05 -7.16 4.92
CA LEU A 15 -10.65 -6.29 3.91
C LEU A 15 -12.06 -5.83 4.29
N SER A 16 -12.75 -6.56 5.17
CA SER A 16 -14.11 -6.24 5.62
C SER A 16 -14.15 -4.98 6.48
N ASN A 17 -13.04 -4.70 7.18
CA ASN A 17 -12.89 -3.54 8.06
C ASN A 17 -12.33 -2.31 7.31
N ILE A 18 -11.97 -2.42 6.03
CA ILE A 18 -11.45 -1.27 5.27
C ILE A 18 -12.57 -0.26 5.00
N LYS A 19 -12.29 1.00 5.30
CA LYS A 19 -13.11 2.16 4.97
C LYS A 19 -12.70 2.78 3.64
N SER A 20 -11.40 3.00 3.44
CA SER A 20 -10.86 3.60 2.22
C SER A 20 -9.37 3.31 2.06
N ILE A 21 -8.89 3.39 0.82
CA ILE A 21 -7.47 3.25 0.48
C ILE A 21 -6.98 4.57 -0.10
N GLY A 22 -5.90 5.09 0.46
CA GLY A 22 -5.26 6.32 0.03
C GLY A 22 -4.64 6.23 -1.37
N GLU A 23 -4.18 7.37 -1.86
CA GLU A 23 -3.41 7.47 -3.10
C GLU A 23 -1.97 6.98 -2.88
N LEU A 24 -1.36 6.48 -3.95
CA LEU A 24 0.06 6.17 -3.96
C LEU A 24 0.86 7.48 -4.06
N LYS A 25 1.80 7.69 -3.13
CA LYS A 25 2.59 8.92 -3.01
C LYS A 25 4.06 8.58 -2.82
N SER A 26 4.95 9.43 -3.33
CA SER A 26 6.40 9.32 -3.11
C SER A 26 6.91 10.44 -2.22
N VAL A 27 7.89 10.11 -1.39
CA VAL A 27 8.66 11.07 -0.60
C VAL A 27 10.14 10.84 -0.89
N ARG A 28 10.83 11.91 -1.26
CA ARG A 28 12.29 11.87 -1.42
C ARG A 28 12.97 12.20 -0.09
N SER A 29 14.08 11.53 0.19
CA SER A 29 14.91 11.90 1.33
C SER A 29 15.48 13.29 1.14
N LYS A 30 15.49 14.09 2.23
CA LYS A 30 16.11 15.41 2.24
C LYS A 30 17.64 15.29 2.30
N ASP A 31 18.14 14.25 2.95
CA ASP A 31 19.56 14.06 3.24
C ASP A 31 20.26 13.27 2.12
N PHE A 32 19.50 12.47 1.35
CA PHE A 32 20.03 11.59 0.30
C PHE A 32 19.20 11.71 -0.97
N SER A 33 19.69 12.47 -1.95
CA SER A 33 18.98 12.78 -3.20
C SER A 33 18.62 11.55 -4.04
N ASN A 34 19.34 10.46 -3.86
CA ASN A 34 19.13 9.18 -4.53
C ASN A 34 18.19 8.24 -3.75
N LEU A 35 17.70 8.61 -2.57
CA LEU A 35 16.80 7.79 -1.76
C LEU A 35 15.41 8.41 -1.65
N GLY A 36 14.43 7.54 -1.51
CA GLY A 36 13.07 7.91 -1.15
C GLY A 36 12.27 6.67 -0.79
N TYR A 37 10.97 6.86 -0.63
CA TYR A 37 10.04 5.76 -0.48
C TYR A 37 8.73 6.09 -1.16
N TRP A 38 8.06 5.05 -1.62
CA TRP A 38 6.67 5.10 -2.05
C TRP A 38 5.79 4.57 -0.92
N TYR A 39 4.59 5.11 -0.77
CA TYR A 39 3.65 4.66 0.23
C TYR A 39 2.19 4.87 -0.18
N PHE A 40 1.29 4.11 0.44
CA PHE A 40 -0.14 4.40 0.49
C PHE A 40 -0.70 3.94 1.84
N SER A 41 -1.78 4.57 2.30
CA SER A 41 -2.40 4.24 3.57
C SER A 41 -3.72 3.49 3.37
N ILE A 42 -4.01 2.54 4.25
CA ILE A 42 -5.30 1.88 4.35
C ILE A 42 -5.97 2.38 5.62
N PHE A 43 -7.17 2.93 5.49
CA PHE A 43 -7.96 3.44 6.60
C PHE A 43 -9.07 2.45 6.92
N PHE A 44 -9.20 2.08 8.19
CA PHE A 44 -10.19 1.14 8.69
C PHE A 44 -11.43 1.86 9.24
N LYS A 45 -12.53 1.12 9.44
CA LYS A 45 -13.80 1.67 9.93
C LYS A 45 -13.74 2.07 11.41
N ASP A 46 -12.85 1.44 12.18
CA ASP A 46 -12.58 1.78 13.58
C ASP A 46 -11.74 3.07 13.75
N GLY A 47 -11.33 3.69 12.64
CA GLY A 47 -10.53 4.92 12.63
C GLY A 47 -9.02 4.68 12.67
N THR A 48 -8.55 3.43 12.76
CA THR A 48 -7.14 3.10 12.64
C THR A 48 -6.69 3.15 11.17
N SER A 49 -5.37 3.21 10.96
CA SER A 49 -4.78 3.13 9.63
C SER A 49 -3.44 2.41 9.67
N ILE A 50 -3.15 1.69 8.59
CA ILE A 50 -1.80 1.16 8.33
C ILE A 50 -1.23 1.88 7.10
N GLU A 51 0.09 2.03 7.10
CA GLU A 51 0.85 2.55 5.96
C GLU A 51 1.68 1.42 5.36
N ILE A 52 1.50 1.18 4.07
CA ILE A 52 2.32 0.25 3.32
C ILE A 52 3.31 1.10 2.54
N GLN A 53 4.60 0.90 2.83
CA GLN A 53 5.68 1.68 2.24
C GLN A 53 6.84 0.79 1.79
N GLU A 54 7.59 1.26 0.79
CA GLU A 54 8.78 0.58 0.30
C GLU A 54 9.83 1.64 -0.08
N GLY A 55 11.05 1.43 0.41
CA GLY A 55 12.18 2.30 0.13
C GLY A 55 12.75 2.04 -1.28
N TYR A 56 13.26 3.09 -1.92
CA TYR A 56 13.89 2.99 -3.23
C TYR A 56 15.18 3.80 -3.31
N LEU A 57 16.07 3.33 -4.18
CA LEU A 57 17.10 4.13 -4.83
C LEU A 57 16.52 4.74 -6.11
N TYR A 58 17.02 5.89 -6.57
CA TYR A 58 16.52 6.51 -7.80
C TYR A 58 16.57 5.55 -9.01
N SER A 59 17.57 4.66 -9.03
CA SER A 59 17.74 3.64 -10.08
C SER A 59 16.65 2.57 -10.12
N ASN A 60 15.90 2.35 -9.04
CA ASN A 60 14.81 1.36 -8.98
C ASN A 60 13.46 1.99 -8.58
N TRP A 61 13.33 3.32 -8.72
CA TRP A 61 12.13 4.06 -8.37
C TRP A 61 10.87 3.53 -9.07
N ASP A 62 10.94 3.27 -10.37
CA ASP A 62 9.83 2.74 -11.17
C ASP A 62 9.44 1.32 -10.75
N GLU A 63 10.42 0.49 -10.38
CA GLU A 63 10.18 -0.89 -9.94
C GLU A 63 9.38 -0.89 -8.63
N VAL A 64 9.81 -0.06 -7.67
CA VAL A 64 9.16 0.08 -6.37
C VAL A 64 7.77 0.70 -6.51
N GLU A 65 7.58 1.70 -7.38
CA GLU A 65 6.26 2.25 -7.69
C GLU A 65 5.33 1.15 -8.19
N ASN A 66 5.77 0.38 -9.19
CA ASN A 66 4.95 -0.65 -9.81
C ASN A 66 4.59 -1.77 -8.83
N LYS A 67 5.52 -2.15 -7.94
CA LYS A 67 5.26 -3.11 -6.86
C LYS A 67 4.12 -2.64 -5.95
N LEU A 68 4.22 -1.44 -5.40
CA LEU A 68 3.18 -0.90 -4.49
C LEU A 68 1.85 -0.63 -5.21
N LYS A 69 1.91 -0.15 -6.46
CA LYS A 69 0.72 0.05 -7.30
C LYS A 69 0.00 -1.28 -7.54
N LYS A 70 0.73 -2.37 -7.76
CA LYS A 70 0.15 -3.71 -7.93
C LYS A 70 -0.55 -4.16 -6.65
N ILE A 71 0.11 -4.06 -5.48
CA ILE A 71 -0.47 -4.40 -4.18
C ILE A 71 -1.77 -3.59 -3.96
N ARG A 72 -1.70 -2.27 -4.11
CA ARG A 72 -2.87 -1.38 -3.95
C ARG A 72 -4.03 -1.80 -4.86
N ASN A 73 -3.74 -2.09 -6.13
CA ASN A 73 -4.76 -2.50 -7.09
C ASN A 73 -5.35 -3.88 -6.79
N GLU A 74 -4.57 -4.81 -6.26
CA GLU A 74 -5.06 -6.13 -5.82
C GLU A 74 -6.01 -6.01 -4.64
N ILE A 75 -5.69 -5.16 -3.66
CA ILE A 75 -6.57 -4.87 -2.52
C ILE A 75 -7.87 -4.21 -3.03
N LEU A 76 -7.78 -3.18 -3.88
CA LEU A 76 -8.94 -2.52 -4.48
C LEU A 76 -9.83 -3.50 -5.28
N LYS A 77 -9.23 -4.35 -6.11
CA LYS A 77 -9.97 -5.38 -6.86
C LYS A 77 -10.65 -6.36 -5.92
N SER A 78 -10.00 -6.70 -4.81
CA SER A 78 -10.59 -7.58 -3.80
C SER A 78 -11.77 -6.90 -3.11
N LEU A 79 -11.77 -5.57 -2.92
CA LEU A 79 -12.93 -4.84 -2.41
C LEU A 79 -14.09 -4.75 -3.42
N LEU A 80 -13.79 -4.60 -4.71
CA LEU A 80 -14.81 -4.44 -5.76
C LEU A 80 -15.50 -5.75 -6.21
N LYS A 81 -14.90 -6.93 -5.94
CA LYS A 81 -15.49 -8.25 -6.27
C LYS A 81 -16.70 -8.63 -5.39
N THR A 82 -17.54 -7.67 -5.03
CA THR A 82 -18.75 -7.90 -4.23
C THR A 82 -19.94 -7.77 -5.18
N PRO A 83 -20.78 -8.82 -5.37
CA PRO A 83 -22.08 -8.68 -6.02
C PRO A 83 -23.02 -7.79 -5.20
#